data_AF-A0A534RE46-F1
#
_entry.id   AF-A0A534RE46-F1
#
_cell.length_a   1.000
_cell.length_b   1.000
_cell.length_c   1.000
_cell.angle_alpha   90.00
_cell.angle_beta   90.00
_cell.angle_gamma   90.00
#
_symmetry.space_group_name_H-M   'P 1'
#
loop_
_entity.id
_entity.type
_entity.pdbx_description
1 polymer ?
#
loop_
_entity_poly.entity_id
_entity_poly.type
_entity_poly.pdbx_seq_one_letter_code
_entity_poly.pdbx_strand_id
1 'polypeptide(L)'
;QNIKVMATGTIIEQKDEKPVEVPTVTLLVTPEQAETLTLATRYDSVRLALRNYRDEEMVETPGMTAAAMFHDRPAAPVVVATAKDAAASCVPTGPSVEVFLGEKMVLQPLFDEKGRTWARAEGGGA
;
A
#
# COMPACT_ATOMS: atom_id res chain seq x y z
N GLN A 1 -15.03 1.55 -4.23
CA GLN A 1 -15.73 2.83 -4.01
C GLN A 1 -17.00 2.58 -3.20
N ASN A 2 -17.70 3.63 -2.73
CA ASN A 2 -19.00 3.54 -2.05
C ASN A 2 -19.00 2.60 -0.82
N ILE A 3 -18.02 2.78 0.06
CA ILE A 3 -17.93 2.03 1.32
C ILE A 3 -18.82 2.71 2.36
N LYS A 4 -19.67 1.91 3.04
CA LYS A 4 -20.61 2.45 4.01
C LYS A 4 -19.89 2.84 5.30
N VAL A 5 -20.06 4.09 5.72
CA VAL A 5 -19.56 4.60 6.99
C VAL A 5 -20.58 4.31 8.09
N MET A 6 -20.13 3.69 9.18
CA MET A 6 -20.95 3.39 10.36
C MET A 6 -20.88 4.49 11.40
N ALA A 7 -19.67 4.99 11.64
CA ALA A 7 -19.43 6.04 12.61
C ALA A 7 -18.27 6.94 12.16
N THR A 8 -18.33 8.19 12.57
CA THR A 8 -17.26 9.17 12.46
C THR A 8 -17.06 9.80 13.82
N GLY A 9 -15.83 10.02 14.23
CA GLY A 9 -15.51 10.66 15.50
C GLY A 9 -14.13 11.29 15.48
N THR A 10 -13.73 11.81 16.62
CA THR A 10 -12.38 12.32 16.87
C THR A 10 -11.87 11.73 18.17
N ILE A 11 -10.61 11.33 18.18
CA ILE A 11 -9.89 10.95 19.39
C ILE A 11 -8.92 12.07 19.73
N ILE A 12 -8.77 12.38 21.01
CA ILE A 12 -7.80 13.37 21.47
C ILE A 12 -6.53 12.61 21.86
N GLU A 13 -5.47 12.81 21.11
CA GLU A 13 -4.15 12.28 21.41
C GLU A 13 -3.26 13.38 21.98
N GLN A 14 -2.36 13.04 22.89
CA GLN A 14 -1.34 13.98 23.34
C GLN A 14 -0.08 13.79 22.50
N LYS A 15 0.25 14.79 21.69
CA LYS A 15 1.47 14.82 20.90
C LYS A 15 2.27 16.05 21.29
N ASP A 16 3.54 15.86 21.66
CA ASP A 16 4.43 16.96 22.05
C ASP A 16 3.82 17.88 23.14
N GLU A 17 3.20 17.27 24.16
CA GLU A 17 2.51 17.92 25.29
C GLU A 17 1.30 18.80 24.92
N LYS A 18 0.83 18.74 23.68
CA LYS A 18 -0.39 19.42 23.23
C LYS A 18 -1.47 18.40 22.86
N PRO A 19 -2.74 18.65 23.24
CA PRO A 19 -3.85 17.84 22.75
C PRO A 19 -4.03 18.07 21.25
N VAL A 20 -4.09 16.98 20.49
CA VAL A 20 -4.32 16.94 19.05
C VAL A 20 -5.56 16.10 18.78
N GLU A 21 -6.52 16.67 18.08
CA GLU A 21 -7.71 15.95 17.63
C GLU A 21 -7.39 15.16 16.36
N VAL A 22 -7.53 13.84 16.42
CA VAL A 22 -7.31 12.93 15.30
C VAL A 22 -8.67 12.39 14.81
N PRO A 23 -9.03 12.62 13.54
CA PRO A 23 -10.28 12.10 13.00
C PRO A 23 -10.22 10.57 12.85
N THR A 24 -11.28 9.90 13.30
CA THR A 24 -11.44 8.45 13.23
C THR A 24 -12.74 8.11 12.51
N VAL A 25 -12.69 7.09 11.64
CA VAL A 25 -13.86 6.60 10.90
C VAL A 25 -13.99 5.08 11.04
N THR A 26 -15.22 4.61 11.18
CA THR A 26 -15.54 3.18 11.25
C THR A 26 -16.32 2.79 9.99
N LEU A 27 -15.79 1.83 9.23
CA LEU A 27 -16.30 1.43 7.92
C LEU A 27 -16.90 0.02 7.96
N LEU A 28 -17.99 -0.20 7.23
CA LEU A 28 -18.51 -1.53 6.91
C LEU A 28 -17.91 -1.98 5.59
N VAL A 29 -17.05 -3.00 5.63
CA VAL A 29 -16.30 -3.51 4.48
C VAL A 29 -16.39 -5.02 4.37
N THR A 30 -16.22 -5.53 3.15
CA THR A 30 -16.00 -6.97 2.90
C THR A 30 -14.53 -7.35 3.12
N PRO A 31 -14.20 -8.65 3.30
CA PRO A 31 -12.81 -9.09 3.48
C PRO A 31 -11.87 -8.65 2.34
N GLU A 32 -12.31 -8.79 1.08
CA GLU A 32 -11.54 -8.36 -0.10
C GLU A 32 -11.24 -6.85 -0.09
N GLN A 33 -12.21 -6.03 0.32
CA GLN A 33 -12.02 -4.59 0.46
C GLN A 33 -11.06 -4.24 1.60
N ALA A 34 -11.11 -4.97 2.72
CA ALA A 34 -10.22 -4.76 3.85
C ALA A 34 -8.76 -5.08 3.49
N GLU A 35 -8.52 -6.17 2.75
CA GLU A 35 -7.18 -6.50 2.23
C GLU A 35 -6.63 -5.38 1.34
N THR A 36 -7.46 -4.91 0.40
CA THR A 36 -7.10 -3.81 -0.51
C THR A 36 -6.76 -2.53 0.25
N LEU A 37 -7.57 -2.13 1.22
CA LEU A 37 -7.33 -0.95 2.05
C LEU A 37 -6.06 -1.07 2.90
N THR A 38 -5.83 -2.25 3.47
CA THR A 38 -4.65 -2.53 4.30
C THR A 38 -3.38 -2.42 3.45
N LEU A 39 -3.41 -2.97 2.23
CA LEU A 39 -2.29 -2.88 1.30
C LEU A 39 -2.06 -1.43 0.86
N ALA A 40 -3.11 -0.71 0.47
CA ALA A 40 -3.01 0.69 0.05
C ALA A 40 -2.39 1.59 1.14
N THR A 41 -2.80 1.39 2.40
CA THR A 41 -2.31 2.18 3.55
C THR A 41 -0.82 1.95 3.84
N ARG A 42 -0.24 0.82 3.44
CA ARG A 42 1.20 0.56 3.59
C ARG A 42 2.06 1.36 2.61
N TYR A 43 1.52 1.69 1.44
CA TYR A 43 2.28 2.38 0.40
C TYR A 43 2.12 3.89 0.46
N ASP A 44 0.90 4.40 0.67
CA ASP A 44 0.62 5.83 0.73
C ASP A 44 -0.57 6.14 1.65
N SER A 45 -0.72 7.41 2.01
CA SER A 45 -1.84 7.91 2.80
C SER A 45 -3.14 7.80 2.04
N VAL A 46 -4.01 6.88 2.48
CA VAL A 46 -5.36 6.74 1.93
C VAL A 46 -6.22 7.91 2.38
N ARG A 47 -6.74 8.66 1.41
CA ARG A 47 -7.69 9.75 1.64
C ARG A 47 -9.08 9.30 1.25
N LEU A 48 -10.03 9.59 2.13
CA LEU A 48 -11.44 9.25 1.96
C LEU A 48 -12.25 10.54 1.81
N ALA A 49 -13.24 10.52 0.93
CA ALA A 49 -14.20 11.59 0.76
C ALA A 49 -15.60 11.05 1.11
N LEU A 50 -16.33 11.79 1.94
CA LEU A 50 -17.71 11.45 2.25
C LEU A 50 -18.59 11.86 1.06
N ARG A 51 -19.30 10.89 0.50
CA ARG A 51 -20.33 11.10 -0.54
C ARG A 51 -21.71 11.20 0.09
N ASN A 52 -22.64 11.80 -0.64
CA ASN A 52 -24.04 11.80 -0.27
C ASN A 52 -24.57 10.35 -0.21
N TYR A 53 -25.45 10.05 0.75
CA TYR A 53 -25.99 8.70 0.93
C TYR A 53 -26.87 8.23 -0.22
N ARG A 54 -27.41 9.15 -1.04
CA ARG A 54 -28.21 8.82 -2.23
C ARG A 54 -27.37 8.65 -3.50
N ASP A 55 -26.08 8.94 -3.40
CA ASP A 55 -25.15 8.91 -4.53
C ASP A 55 -24.42 7.57 -4.55
N GLU A 56 -25.09 6.57 -5.13
CA GLU A 56 -24.63 5.18 -5.18
C GLU A 56 -23.94 4.83 -6.50
N GLU A 57 -23.84 5.79 -7.43
CA GLU A 57 -23.23 5.57 -8.74
C GLU A 57 -21.73 5.28 -8.60
N MET A 58 -21.28 4.17 -9.19
CA MET A 58 -19.86 3.88 -9.33
C MET A 58 -19.34 4.55 -10.60
N VAL A 59 -18.36 5.44 -10.44
CA VAL A 59 -17.75 6.16 -11.54
C VAL A 59 -16.30 5.73 -11.65
N GLU A 60 -15.90 5.23 -12.81
CA GLU A 60 -14.49 4.94 -13.09
C GLU A 60 -13.75 6.26 -13.31
N THR A 61 -12.72 6.50 -12.50
CA THR A 61 -11.87 7.68 -12.63
C THR A 61 -10.49 7.25 -13.12
N PRO A 62 -9.90 7.91 -14.14
CA PRO A 62 -8.55 7.60 -14.61
C PRO A 62 -7.45 7.95 -13.59
N GLY A 63 -7.82 8.58 -12.46
CA GLY A 63 -6.87 9.13 -11.50
C GLY A 63 -6.24 10.42 -12.02
N MET A 64 -5.51 11.11 -11.13
CA MET A 64 -4.76 12.32 -11.48
C MET A 64 -3.41 12.28 -10.78
N THR A 65 -2.33 12.57 -11.51
CA THR A 65 -0.99 12.72 -10.94
C THR A 65 -0.62 14.19 -10.83
N ALA A 66 0.29 14.53 -9.90
CA ALA A 66 0.76 15.91 -9.77
C ALA A 66 1.36 16.43 -11.09
N ALA A 67 2.08 15.58 -11.83
CA ALA A 67 2.56 15.92 -13.16
C ALA A 67 1.38 16.28 -14.10
N ALA A 68 0.32 15.46 -14.17
CA ALA A 68 -0.84 15.77 -15.00
C ALA A 68 -1.58 17.06 -14.57
N MET A 69 -1.56 17.42 -13.28
CA MET A 69 -2.19 18.65 -12.78
C MET A 69 -1.43 19.93 -13.16
N PHE A 70 -0.09 19.89 -13.13
CA PHE A 70 0.74 21.09 -13.32
C PHE A 70 1.34 21.24 -14.72
N HIS A 71 1.09 20.31 -15.64
CA HIS A 71 1.45 20.46 -17.06
C HIS A 71 0.30 21.10 -17.84
N ASP A 72 0.59 22.20 -18.53
CA ASP A 72 -0.28 22.86 -19.51
C ASP A 72 -0.33 22.07 -20.83
N ARG A 73 -0.66 20.78 -20.76
CA ARG A 73 -0.82 19.95 -21.96
C ARG A 73 -2.05 19.06 -21.82
N PRO A 74 -3.00 19.09 -22.76
CA PRO A 74 -4.15 18.21 -22.72
C PRO A 74 -3.66 16.76 -22.72
N ALA A 75 -4.03 16.01 -21.68
CA ALA A 75 -3.77 14.59 -21.60
C ALA A 75 -4.44 13.92 -22.80
N ALA A 76 -3.64 13.46 -23.76
CA ALA A 76 -4.15 12.57 -24.80
C ALA A 76 -4.69 11.30 -24.13
N PRO A 77 -5.80 10.72 -24.62
CA PRO A 77 -6.37 9.53 -24.01
C PRO A 77 -5.32 8.43 -24.03
N VAL A 78 -5.00 7.90 -22.85
CA VAL A 78 -4.26 6.64 -22.74
C VAL A 78 -5.20 5.56 -23.26
N VAL A 79 -5.11 5.30 -24.56
CA VAL A 79 -5.68 4.08 -25.14
C VAL A 79 -5.00 2.92 -24.41
N VAL A 80 -5.79 2.21 -23.61
CA VAL A 80 -5.42 0.90 -23.09
C VAL A 80 -5.22 0.02 -24.32
N ALA A 81 -3.99 -0.04 -24.81
CA ALA A 81 -3.62 -1.04 -25.80
C ALA A 81 -3.85 -2.38 -25.09
N THR A 82 -4.81 -3.15 -25.59
CA THR A 82 -4.95 -4.56 -25.27
C THR A 82 -3.63 -5.23 -25.66
N ALA A 83 -2.72 -5.36 -24.70
CA ALA A 83 -1.47 -6.07 -24.86
C ALA A 83 -1.83 -7.55 -25.04
N LYS A 84 -1.99 -7.91 -26.30
CA LYS A 84 -1.95 -9.29 -26.76
C LYS A 84 -0.59 -9.86 -26.37
N ASP A 85 -0.64 -11.04 -25.77
CA ASP A 85 0.43 -11.74 -25.07
C ASP A 85 1.84 -11.57 -25.68
N ALA A 86 2.76 -11.14 -24.82
CA ALA A 86 4.17 -11.49 -24.93
C ALA A 86 4.65 -11.90 -23.54
N ALA A 87 4.58 -13.20 -23.27
CA ALA A 87 5.19 -13.84 -22.12
C ALA A 87 6.69 -13.53 -22.08
N ALA A 88 7.13 -12.82 -21.05
CA ALA A 88 8.52 -12.80 -20.59
C ALA A 88 8.51 -13.00 -19.07
N SER A 89 8.65 -14.26 -18.70
CA SER A 89 9.03 -14.82 -17.39
C SER A 89 9.52 -13.82 -16.33
N CYS A 90 8.75 -13.67 -15.26
CA CYS A 90 9.32 -13.51 -13.92
C CYS A 90 8.59 -14.46 -12.96
N VAL A 91 9.15 -15.66 -12.81
CA VAL A 91 8.80 -16.56 -11.71
C VAL A 91 9.73 -16.20 -10.55
N PRO A 92 9.24 -15.66 -9.41
CA PRO A 92 10.10 -15.50 -8.25
C PRO A 92 10.37 -16.88 -7.64
N THR A 93 11.51 -17.47 -7.97
CA THR A 93 12.00 -18.71 -7.37
C THR A 93 12.71 -18.36 -6.06
N GLY A 94 12.03 -18.57 -4.93
CA GLY A 94 12.65 -18.69 -3.62
C GLY A 94 11.83 -18.08 -2.47
N PRO A 95 11.77 -18.70 -1.28
CA PRO A 95 11.13 -18.11 -0.12
C PRO A 95 12.04 -17.04 0.50
N SER A 96 11.62 -15.77 0.47
CA SER A 96 12.20 -14.69 1.27
C SER A 96 11.56 -14.67 2.65
N VAL A 97 12.37 -14.65 3.70
CA VAL A 97 11.91 -14.49 5.09
C VAL A 97 12.30 -13.10 5.57
N GLU A 98 11.30 -12.30 5.94
CA GLU A 98 11.46 -10.98 6.53
C GLU A 98 11.54 -11.10 8.05
N VAL A 99 12.64 -10.65 8.66
CA VAL A 99 12.82 -10.64 10.11
C VAL A 99 12.64 -9.21 10.62
N PHE A 100 11.59 -8.99 11.41
CA PHE A 100 11.26 -7.69 11.99
C PHE A 100 11.94 -7.52 13.36
N LEU A 101 12.95 -6.65 13.44
CA LEU A 101 13.44 -6.09 14.70
C LEU A 101 13.34 -4.57 14.65
N GLY A 102 12.26 -4.03 15.22
CA GLY A 102 12.08 -2.59 15.41
C GLY A 102 11.99 -1.76 14.12
N GLU A 103 12.26 -0.46 14.26
CA GLU A 103 11.93 0.61 13.29
C GLU A 103 12.85 0.69 12.05
N LYS A 104 13.66 -0.32 11.77
CA LYS A 104 14.60 -0.29 10.63
C LYS A 104 14.51 -1.56 9.78
N MET A 105 13.93 -1.41 8.59
CA MET A 105 13.89 -2.45 7.57
C MET A 105 15.28 -2.59 6.92
N VAL A 106 15.88 -3.77 7.00
CA VAL A 106 17.11 -4.12 6.28
C VAL A 106 16.83 -5.35 5.43
N LEU A 107 16.78 -5.17 4.11
CA LEU A 107 16.74 -6.29 3.16
C LEU A 107 18.12 -6.92 3.10
N GLN A 108 18.26 -8.12 3.68
CA GLN A 108 19.47 -8.93 3.50
C GLN A 108 19.22 -10.01 2.44
N PRO A 109 19.90 -9.97 1.29
CA PRO A 109 19.92 -11.10 0.37
C PRO A 109 20.69 -12.26 1.02
N LEU A 110 20.11 -13.47 0.95
CA LEU A 110 20.68 -14.69 1.53
C LEU A 110 21.93 -15.21 0.80
N PHE A 111 22.30 -14.61 -0.35
CA PHE A 111 23.43 -15.04 -1.17
C PHE A 111 24.23 -13.82 -1.65
N ASP A 112 25.53 -13.82 -1.35
CA ASP A 112 26.48 -12.89 -1.96
C ASP A 112 26.71 -13.30 -3.43
N GLU A 113 27.05 -12.37 -4.33
CA GLU A 113 27.20 -12.60 -5.80
C GLU A 113 28.14 -13.75 -6.20
N LYS A 114 28.89 -14.33 -5.25
CA LYS A 114 29.76 -15.50 -5.43
C LYS A 114 29.22 -16.81 -4.84
N GLY A 115 27.93 -16.90 -4.52
CA GLY A 115 27.26 -18.16 -4.17
C GLY A 115 27.79 -18.85 -2.90
N ARG A 116 28.34 -18.09 -1.93
CA ARG A 116 28.80 -18.64 -0.66
C ARG A 116 27.74 -18.48 0.42
N THR A 117 27.24 -19.61 0.92
CA THR A 117 26.30 -19.68 2.06
C THR A 117 27.07 -19.46 3.37
N TRP A 118 26.60 -18.54 4.22
CA TRP A 118 27.05 -18.47 5.60
C TRP A 118 26.11 -19.33 6.47
N ALA A 119 26.20 -20.66 6.33
CA ALA A 119 25.66 -21.52 7.37
C ALA A 119 26.48 -21.26 8.64
N ARG A 120 25.83 -20.68 9.66
CA ARG A 120 26.36 -20.58 11.02
C ARG A 120 26.83 -21.96 11.45
N ALA A 121 28.14 -22.16 11.47
CA ALA A 121 28.75 -23.27 12.19
C ALA A 121 28.54 -22.98 13.69
N GLU A 122 27.43 -23.44 14.26
CA GLU A 122 27.45 -23.86 15.66
C GLU A 122 28.08 -25.24 15.70
N GLY A 123 29.23 -25.35 16.38
CA GLY A 123 29.86 -26.63 16.63
C GLY A 123 31.25 -26.53 17.25
N GLY A 124 31.31 -26.57 18.58
CA GLY A 124 32.39 -27.26 19.29
C GLY A 124 33.54 -26.37 19.80
N GLY A 125 33.76 -26.44 21.12
CA GLY A 125 34.78 -25.68 21.83
C GLY A 125 36.20 -26.24 21.69
N ALA A 126 37.13 -25.41 22.18
CA ALA A 126 38.25 -25.76 23.02
C ALA A 126 38.61 -24.50 23.84
#